data_AF-A0A959TIA2-F1
#
_entry.id   AF-A0A959TIA2-F1
#
_cell.length_a   1.000
_cell.length_b   1.000
_cell.length_c   1.000
_cell.angle_alpha   90.00
_cell.angle_beta   90.00
_cell.angle_gamma   90.00
#
_symmetry.space_group_name_H-M   'P 1'
#
loop_
_entity.id
_entity.type
_entity.pdbx_description
1 polymer ?
#
loop_
_entity_poly.entity_id
_entity_poly.type
_entity_poly.pdbx_seq_one_letter_code
_entity_poly.pdbx_strand_id
1 'polypeptide(L)'
;MRGPASVLLLLIGCLVHAQGDSSKVRFSGYLEAYYAYDLSRPENGERPYFLFNHKRHNEVGLNLGLLRADYDHDRTRAAFALMAGDYPQYNLAAEPELLRAVYEA
;
A
#
# COMPACT_ATOMS: atom_id res chain seq x y z
N MET A 1 -11.59 29.81 10.74
CA MET A 1 -10.36 29.43 10.01
C MET A 1 -9.81 28.16 10.64
N ARG A 2 -9.86 27.01 9.95
CA ARG A 2 -9.22 25.78 10.46
C ARG A 2 -7.72 25.93 10.24
N GLY A 3 -6.93 25.85 11.30
CA GLY A 3 -5.47 26.00 11.25
C GLY A 3 -4.81 24.94 10.36
N PRO A 4 -3.51 25.10 10.03
CA PRO A 4 -2.78 24.07 9.32
C PRO A 4 -2.86 22.76 10.12
N ALA A 5 -3.38 21.70 9.49
CA ALA A 5 -3.39 20.37 10.08
C ALA A 5 -1.95 19.87 10.14
N SER A 6 -1.27 20.16 11.25
CA SER A 6 0.05 19.58 11.52
C SER A 6 -0.14 18.10 11.80
N VAL A 7 0.67 17.27 11.13
CA VAL A 7 0.59 15.81 11.22
C VAL A 7 1.95 15.28 11.64
N LEU A 8 1.94 14.33 12.59
CA LEU A 8 3.08 13.45 12.84
C LEU A 8 2.84 12.15 12.09
N LEU A 9 3.83 11.73 11.28
CA LEU A 9 3.76 10.51 10.48
C LEU A 9 5.03 9.68 10.70
N LEU A 10 4.86 8.45 11.15
CA LEU A 10 5.91 7.44 11.20
C LEU A 10 5.65 6.45 10.07
N LEU A 11 6.67 6.17 9.26
CA LEU A 11 6.62 5.25 8.13
C LEU A 11 7.63 4.13 8.31
N ILE A 12 7.21 2.91 8.03
CA ILE A 12 8.09 1.74 7.97
C ILE A 12 7.80 1.03 6.65
N GLY A 13 8.78 1.10 5.74
CA GLY A 13 8.79 0.35 4.49
C GLY A 13 9.73 -0.85 4.60
N CYS A 14 9.28 -2.02 4.16
CA CYS A 14 10.12 -3.22 4.07
C CYS A 14 9.96 -3.89 2.70
N LEU A 15 11.08 -4.21 2.07
CA LEU A 15 11.14 -5.03 0.87
C LEU A 15 11.57 -6.45 1.27
N VAL A 16 10.88 -7.45 0.75
CA VAL A 16 11.16 -8.86 1.04
C VAL A 16 11.34 -9.63 -0.26
N HIS A 17 12.35 -10.49 -0.31
CA HIS A 17 12.65 -11.38 -1.43
C HIS A 17 12.80 -12.81 -0.90
N ALA A 18 12.27 -13.81 -1.62
CA ALA A 18 12.11 -15.16 -1.07
C ALA A 18 12.96 -16.26 -1.76
N GLN A 19 14.07 -15.95 -2.44
CA GLN A 19 14.70 -16.96 -3.34
C GLN A 19 16.21 -16.83 -3.54
N GLY A 20 16.82 -17.99 -3.83
CA GLY A 20 18.21 -18.20 -4.26
C GLY A 20 18.31 -18.63 -5.73
N ASP A 21 19.55 -18.72 -6.21
CA ASP A 21 20.02 -18.47 -7.59
C ASP A 21 19.40 -19.23 -8.79
N SER A 22 18.42 -20.14 -8.62
CA SER A 22 17.94 -21.00 -9.75
C SER A 22 16.44 -20.96 -10.06
N SER A 23 15.62 -20.16 -9.36
CA SER A 23 14.18 -20.11 -9.63
C SER A 23 13.83 -19.26 -10.85
N LYS A 24 13.01 -19.82 -11.77
CA LYS A 24 12.40 -19.08 -12.90
C LYS A 24 11.25 -18.17 -12.46
N VAL A 25 10.68 -18.43 -11.29
CA VAL A 25 9.61 -17.64 -10.68
C VAL A 25 10.15 -16.93 -9.45
N ARG A 26 10.02 -15.62 -9.45
CA ARG A 26 10.54 -14.72 -8.43
C ARG A 26 9.44 -14.16 -7.58
N PHE A 27 9.44 -14.52 -6.30
CA PHE A 27 8.55 -13.92 -5.31
C PHE A 27 9.22 -12.75 -4.62
N SER A 28 8.53 -11.62 -4.61
CA SER A 28 8.90 -10.43 -3.86
C SER A 28 7.68 -9.83 -3.19
N GLY A 29 7.92 -9.01 -2.18
CA GLY A 29 6.87 -8.28 -1.50
C GLY A 29 7.36 -6.92 -1.04
N TYR A 30 6.40 -6.04 -0.82
CA TYR A 30 6.61 -4.73 -0.23
C TYR A 30 5.54 -4.50 0.83
N LEU A 31 5.94 -3.91 1.95
CA LEU A 31 5.03 -3.55 3.02
C LEU A 31 5.34 -2.12 3.46
N GLU A 32 4.33 -1.26 3.43
CA GLU A 32 4.36 0.11 3.94
C GLU A 32 3.33 0.26 5.06
N ALA A 33 3.81 0.10 6.29
CA ALA A 33 3.03 0.34 7.49
C ALA A 33 3.27 1.77 8.00
N TYR A 34 2.28 2.32 8.68
CA TYR A 34 2.38 3.68 9.21
C TYR A 34 1.61 3.87 10.50
N TYR A 35 1.96 4.95 11.18
CA TYR A 35 1.15 5.54 12.23
C TYR A 35 1.07 7.05 11.98
N ALA A 36 -0.15 7.59 11.97
CA ALA A 36 -0.38 9.01 11.70
C ALA A 36 -1.23 9.66 12.79
N TYR A 37 -0.77 10.79 13.32
CA TYR A 37 -1.53 11.61 14.27
C TYR A 37 -1.78 12.99 13.69
N ASP A 38 -3.06 13.36 13.60
CA ASP A 38 -3.53 14.66 13.13
C ASP A 38 -3.93 15.49 14.34
N LEU A 39 -3.29 16.64 14.55
CA LEU A 39 -3.57 17.48 15.71
C LEU A 39 -5.00 18.07 15.70
N SER A 40 -5.69 18.07 14.55
CA SER A 40 -7.08 18.49 14.44
C SER A 40 -8.08 17.48 15.02
N ARG A 41 -7.63 16.26 15.37
CA ARG A 41 -8.42 15.17 16.00
C ARG A 41 -9.73 14.90 15.24
N PRO A 42 -9.66 14.39 14.00
CA PRO A 42 -10.85 14.13 13.20
C PRO A 42 -11.78 13.11 13.89
N GLU A 43 -13.07 13.45 13.97
CA GLU A 43 -14.09 12.64 14.67
C GLU A 43 -14.36 11.29 13.99
N ASN A 44 -14.16 11.19 12.67
CA ASN A 44 -14.40 9.97 11.90
C ASN A 44 -13.18 9.01 11.88
N GLY A 45 -12.10 9.33 12.60
CA GLY A 45 -10.88 8.52 12.61
C GLY A 45 -10.10 8.54 11.30
N GLU A 46 -10.46 9.42 10.36
CA GLU A 46 -9.76 9.57 9.09
C GLU A 46 -9.18 10.96 8.92
N ARG A 47 -7.97 11.01 8.40
CA ARG A 47 -7.32 12.23 7.96
C ARG A 47 -8.10 12.87 6.80
N PRO A 48 -7.93 14.19 6.56
CA PRO A 48 -8.73 14.96 5.63
C PRO A 48 -8.93 14.31 4.24
N TYR A 49 -10.08 14.57 3.61
CA TYR A 49 -10.53 13.91 2.37
C TYR A 49 -9.56 14.01 1.18
N PHE A 50 -8.74 15.07 1.12
CA PHE A 50 -7.74 15.26 0.06
C PHE A 50 -6.52 14.34 0.16
N LEU A 51 -6.37 13.63 1.29
CA LEU A 51 -5.35 12.60 1.46
C LEU A 51 -5.93 11.23 1.09
N PHE A 52 -5.27 10.56 0.16
CA PHE A 52 -5.64 9.22 -0.32
C PHE A 52 -4.68 8.13 0.18
N ASN A 53 -3.69 8.51 0.99
CA ASN A 53 -2.68 7.64 1.57
C ASN A 53 -2.56 7.93 3.05
N HIS A 54 -2.12 6.92 3.80
CA HIS A 54 -1.89 7.02 5.23
C HIS A 54 -3.14 7.59 5.94
N LYS A 55 -4.31 7.04 5.64
CA LYS A 55 -5.61 7.72 5.82
C LYS A 55 -6.08 7.70 7.27
N ARG A 56 -5.77 6.66 8.01
CA ARG A 56 -6.25 6.40 9.36
C ARG A 56 -5.57 7.33 10.37
N HIS A 57 -6.32 7.78 11.37
CA HIS A 57 -5.86 8.69 12.41
C HIS A 57 -5.71 7.96 13.75
N ASN A 58 -4.58 8.20 14.42
CA ASN A 58 -4.30 7.71 15.77
C ASN A 58 -4.33 6.17 15.91
N GLU A 59 -3.99 5.47 14.82
CA GLU A 59 -3.88 4.01 14.78
C GLU A 59 -2.79 3.57 13.80
N VAL A 60 -2.37 2.31 13.92
CA VAL A 60 -1.43 1.69 12.97
C VAL A 60 -2.23 1.26 11.74
N GLY A 61 -1.79 1.71 10.57
CA GLY A 61 -2.38 1.35 9.29
C GLY A 61 -1.38 0.71 8.34
N LEU A 62 -1.92 0.03 7.34
CA LEU A 62 -1.17 -0.45 6.17
C LEU A 62 -1.53 0.47 5.00
N ASN A 63 -0.57 1.25 4.50
CA ASN A 63 -0.81 2.08 3.34
C ASN A 63 -0.79 1.22 2.06
N LEU A 64 0.27 0.42 1.90
CA LEU A 64 0.42 -0.48 0.76
C LEU A 64 1.14 -1.77 1.15
N GLY A 65 0.49 -2.90 0.95
CA GLY A 65 1.10 -4.23 0.93
C GLY A 65 1.08 -4.78 -0.48
N LEU A 66 2.19 -5.33 -0.96
CA LEU A 66 2.34 -5.98 -2.26
C LEU A 66 2.86 -7.40 -2.11
N LEU A 67 2.28 -8.31 -2.87
CA LEU A 67 2.83 -9.64 -3.15
C LEU A 67 2.96 -9.78 -4.65
N ARG A 68 4.18 -10.01 -5.13
CA ARG A 68 4.53 -10.05 -6.54
C ARG A 68 5.20 -11.36 -6.90
N ALA A 69 4.78 -11.93 -8.02
CA ALA A 69 5.41 -13.06 -8.69
C ALA A 69 5.86 -12.63 -10.09
N ASP A 70 7.16 -12.65 -10.36
CA ASP A 70 7.69 -12.49 -11.72
C ASP A 70 8.10 -13.84 -12.29
N TYR A 71 7.79 -14.09 -13.54
CA TYR A 71 8.35 -15.19 -14.31
C TYR A 71 9.29 -14.64 -15.38
N ASP A 72 10.51 -15.15 -15.45
CA ASP A 72 11.48 -14.79 -16.50
C ASP A 72 12.23 -16.05 -16.95
N HIS A 73 11.99 -16.48 -18.19
CA HIS A 73 12.70 -17.58 -18.79
C HIS A 73 12.81 -17.45 -20.32
N ASP A 74 14.04 -17.53 -20.83
CA ASP A 74 14.42 -17.41 -22.24
C ASP A 74 13.91 -16.14 -22.94
N ARG A 75 12.67 -16.19 -23.45
CA ARG A 75 12.02 -15.09 -24.19
C ARG A 75 10.64 -14.74 -23.62
N THR A 76 10.24 -15.36 -22.52
CA THR A 76 8.92 -15.17 -21.90
C THR A 76 9.08 -14.47 -20.56
N ARG A 77 8.36 -13.37 -20.39
CA ARG A 77 8.26 -12.62 -19.14
C ARG A 77 6.80 -12.43 -18.77
N ALA A 78 6.49 -12.63 -17.51
CA ALA A 78 5.19 -12.33 -16.95
C ALA A 78 5.38 -11.76 -15.54
N ALA A 79 4.50 -10.88 -15.11
CA ALA A 79 4.49 -10.36 -13.76
C ALA A 79 3.04 -10.32 -13.28
N PHE A 80 2.82 -10.78 -12.07
CA PHE A 80 1.54 -10.72 -11.41
C PHE A 80 1.75 -10.20 -10.00
N ALA A 81 0.99 -9.18 -9.61
CA ALA A 81 1.09 -8.58 -8.30
C ALA A 81 -0.29 -8.30 -7.72
N LEU A 82 -0.46 -8.67 -6.46
CA LEU A 82 -1.60 -8.33 -5.63
C LEU A 82 -1.24 -7.20 -4.68
N MET A 83 -2.22 -6.36 -4.36
CA MET A 83 -2.09 -5.30 -3.38
C MET A 83 -3.21 -5.27 -2.35
N ALA A 84 -2.90 -4.69 -1.19
CA ALA A 84 -3.84 -4.39 -0.12
C ALA A 84 -3.42 -3.13 0.65
N GLY A 85 -4.34 -2.53 1.40
CA GLY A 85 -4.08 -1.35 2.24
C GLY A 85 -4.98 -0.16 1.88
N ASP A 86 -4.70 0.98 2.49
CA ASP A 86 -5.42 2.23 2.20
C ASP A 86 -5.27 2.65 0.74
N TYR A 87 -4.08 2.45 0.15
CA TYR A 87 -3.80 2.88 -1.23
C TYR A 87 -4.86 2.37 -2.22
N PRO A 88 -5.08 1.04 -2.38
CA PRO A 88 -6.11 0.54 -3.30
C PRO A 88 -7.53 0.91 -2.85
N GLN A 89 -7.78 1.05 -1.54
CA GLN A 89 -9.10 1.40 -1.02
C GLN A 89 -9.55 2.81 -1.45
N TYR A 90 -8.66 3.79 -1.35
CA TYR A 90 -8.99 5.20 -1.63
C TYR A 90 -8.63 5.63 -3.06
N ASN A 91 -7.52 5.16 -3.63
CA ASN A 91 -7.08 5.58 -4.97
C ASN A 91 -7.83 4.84 -6.08
N LEU A 92 -8.30 3.62 -5.83
CA LEU A 92 -9.05 2.81 -6.79
C LEU A 92 -10.51 2.63 -6.39
N ALA A 93 -11.08 3.55 -5.60
CA ALA A 93 -12.45 3.45 -5.11
C ALA A 93 -13.52 3.35 -6.23
N ALA A 94 -13.19 3.80 -7.45
CA ALA A 94 -14.05 3.70 -8.62
C ALA A 94 -14.03 2.30 -9.28
N GLU A 95 -13.04 1.46 -8.96
CA GLU A 95 -12.88 0.13 -9.53
C GLU A 95 -13.75 -0.92 -8.81
N PRO A 96 -14.19 -1.97 -9.53
CA PRO A 96 -14.79 -3.15 -8.90
C PRO A 96 -13.90 -3.68 -7.77
N GLU A 97 -14.52 -4.10 -6.67
CA GLU A 97 -13.81 -4.49 -5.44
C GLU A 97 -12.70 -5.52 -5.67
N LEU A 98 -12.98 -6.53 -6.50
CA LEU A 98 -12.00 -7.56 -6.82
C LEU A 98 -10.78 -7.01 -7.58
N LEU A 99 -10.98 -6.03 -8.46
CA LEU A 99 -9.91 -5.47 -9.29
C LEU A 99 -9.01 -4.52 -8.53
N ARG A 100 -9.50 -3.90 -7.44
CA ARG A 100 -8.67 -3.08 -6.54
C ARG A 100 -7.52 -3.87 -5.90
N ALA A 101 -7.62 -5.20 -5.82
CA ALA A 101 -6.57 -6.05 -5.31
C ALA A 101 -5.49 -6.37 -6.35
N VAL A 102 -5.68 -6.06 -7.64
CA VAL A 102 -4.73 -6.35 -8.72
C VAL A 102 -3.85 -5.13 -8.96
N TYR A 103 -2.56 -5.26 -8.68
CA TYR A 103 -1.56 -4.20 -8.92
C TYR A 103 -0.92 -4.31 -10.30
N GLU A 104 -0.65 -5.54 -10.76
CA GLU A 104 -0.02 -5.85 -12.04
C GLU A 104 -0.55 -7.22 -12.51
N ALA A 105 -0.91 -7.35 -13.78
CA ALA A 105 -1.40 -8.59 -14.40
C ALA A 105 -1.12 -8.61 -15.91
#